data_AF-X1DPY0-F1
#
_entry.id   AF-X1DPY0-F1
#
_cell.length_a   1.000
_cell.length_b   1.000
_cell.length_c   1.000
_cell.angle_alpha   90.00
_cell.angle_beta   90.00
_cell.angle_gamma   90.00
#
_symmetry.space_group_name_H-M   'P 1'
#
loop_
_entity.id
_entity.type
_entity.pdbx_description
1 polymer ?
#
loop_
_entity_poly.entity_id
_entity_poly.type
_entity_poly.pdbx_seq_one_letter_code
_entity_poly.pdbx_strand_id
1 'polypeptide(L)'
;HTVVSDGETWKLSLIPSGILRDNVTCVVTGGVVLDPASAIREIDMLESRGIKVADKLRLSDRAHVVFPWHVIEDGILNGSLSGGESIGTTGRGIGPCYRDKVGRSLAIRLG
;
A
#
# COMPACT_ATOMS: atom_id res chain seq x y z
N HIS A 1 1.85 8.90 -5.69
CA HIS A 1 2.92 9.78 -6.17
C HIS A 1 3.10 9.61 -7.67
N THR A 2 2.86 10.66 -8.46
CA THR A 2 3.19 10.66 -9.90
C THR A 2 4.52 11.36 -10.08
N VAL A 3 5.48 10.69 -10.73
CA VAL A 3 6.84 11.21 -10.97
C VAL A 3 7.12 11.12 -12.47
N VAL A 4 7.79 12.14 -13.02
CA VAL A 4 8.31 12.11 -14.39
C VAL A 4 9.82 12.00 -14.31
N SER A 5 10.39 10.96 -14.91
CA SER A 5 11.85 10.74 -15.03
C SER A 5 12.15 10.31 -16.45
N ASP A 6 13.17 10.92 -17.06
CA ASP A 6 13.69 10.54 -18.39
C ASP A 6 12.61 10.52 -19.50
N GLY A 7 11.62 11.41 -19.38
CA GLY A 7 10.49 11.51 -20.32
C GLY A 7 9.35 10.52 -20.05
N GLU A 8 9.50 9.60 -19.09
CA GLU A 8 8.47 8.63 -18.71
C GLU A 8 7.71 9.06 -17.45
N THR A 9 6.40 8.78 -17.44
CA THR A 9 5.52 9.04 -16.28
C THR A 9 5.31 7.77 -15.47
N TRP A 10 5.63 7.85 -14.19
CA TRP A 10 5.55 6.77 -13.20
C TRP A 10 4.45 7.08 -12.18
N LYS A 11 3.46 6.20 -12.06
CA LYS A 11 2.38 6.30 -11.08
C LYS A 11 2.64 5.31 -9.94
N LEU A 12 3.28 5.80 -8.89
CA LEU A 12 3.62 5.02 -7.70
C LEU A 12 2.57 5.22 -6.62
N SER A 13 2.29 4.17 -5.85
CA SER A 13 1.32 4.20 -4.74
C SER A 13 2.02 3.86 -3.43
N LEU A 14 2.49 2.62 -3.31
CA LEU A 14 3.08 2.07 -2.10
C LEU A 14 4.61 2.21 -2.12
N ILE A 15 5.23 2.01 -3.29
CA ILE A 15 6.68 1.98 -3.41
C ILE A 15 7.22 3.42 -3.39
N PRO A 16 8.23 3.72 -2.55
CA PRO A 16 8.83 5.05 -2.52
C PRO A 16 9.38 5.46 -3.89
N SER A 17 9.20 6.73 -4.27
CA SER A 17 9.67 7.26 -5.57
C SER A 17 11.19 7.22 -5.77
N GLY A 18 11.95 7.06 -4.69
CA GLY A 18 13.39 6.81 -4.74
C GLY A 18 13.76 5.54 -5.52
N ILE A 19 12.83 4.64 -5.78
CA ILE A 19 13.07 3.36 -6.49
C ILE A 19 13.60 3.56 -7.92
N LEU A 20 13.34 4.73 -8.51
CA LEU A 20 13.83 5.12 -9.83
C LEU A 20 15.33 5.47 -9.85
N ARG A 21 15.97 5.64 -8.69
CA ARG A 21 17.41 5.92 -8.57
C ARG A 21 18.15 4.65 -8.19
N ASP A 22 19.34 4.45 -8.76
CA ASP A 22 20.11 3.21 -8.53
C ASP A 22 20.80 3.15 -7.17
N ASN A 23 21.27 4.29 -6.66
CA ASN A 23 22.00 4.37 -5.39
C ASN A 23 21.10 4.67 -4.18
N VAL A 24 19.81 4.34 -4.26
CA VAL A 24 18.83 4.66 -3.21
C VAL A 24 18.13 3.38 -2.76
N THR A 25 18.26 3.07 -1.47
CA THR A 25 17.47 2.03 -0.82
C THR A 25 16.14 2.61 -0.37
N CYS A 26 15.06 2.02 -0.85
CA CYS A 26 13.68 2.32 -0.46
C CYS A 26 13.25 1.44 0.70
N VAL A 27 12.65 2.04 1.73
CA VAL A 27 12.22 1.33 2.94
C VAL A 27 10.75 1.60 3.20
N VAL A 28 9.96 0.54 3.32
CA VAL A 28 8.58 0.60 3.83
C VAL A 28 8.60 0.17 5.29
N THR A 29 8.27 1.09 6.18
CA THR A 29 8.37 0.88 7.63
C THR A 29 7.04 0.37 8.22
N GLY A 30 7.06 -0.10 9.47
CA GLY A 30 5.87 -0.60 10.19
C GLY A 30 4.76 0.43 10.41
N GLY A 31 4.98 1.69 10.02
CA GLY A 31 3.94 2.72 9.96
C GLY A 31 2.85 2.40 8.93
N VAL A 32 3.22 1.72 7.85
CA VAL A 32 2.38 1.49 6.66
C VAL A 32 1.50 0.24 6.81
N VAL A 33 0.31 0.31 6.17
CA VAL A 33 -0.51 -0.86 5.87
C VAL A 33 -0.28 -1.25 4.40
N LEU A 34 0.05 -2.50 4.15
CA LEU A 34 0.50 -3.02 2.86
C LEU A 34 -0.53 -4.01 2.33
N ASP A 35 -1.07 -3.73 1.14
CA ASP A 35 -1.82 -4.71 0.36
C ASP A 35 -0.82 -5.50 -0.52
N PRO A 36 -0.60 -6.81 -0.26
CA PRO A 36 0.37 -7.60 -1.01
C PRO A 36 0.06 -7.66 -2.51
N ALA A 37 -1.21 -7.72 -2.89
CA ALA A 37 -1.60 -7.82 -4.29
C ALA A 37 -1.29 -6.50 -5.03
N SER A 38 -1.55 -5.36 -4.39
CA SER A 38 -1.16 -4.06 -4.94
C SER A 38 0.35 -3.87 -4.99
N ALA A 39 1.07 -4.31 -3.95
CA ALA A 39 2.52 -4.23 -3.90
C ALA A 39 3.16 -5.02 -5.05
N ILE A 40 2.76 -6.28 -5.25
CA ILE A 40 3.27 -7.14 -6.32
C ILE A 40 3.00 -6.51 -7.69
N ARG A 41 1.77 -6.05 -7.96
CA ARG A 41 1.44 -5.38 -9.23
C ARG A 41 2.30 -4.14 -9.49
N GLU A 42 2.62 -3.37 -8.44
CA GLU A 42 3.47 -2.19 -8.56
C GLU A 42 4.94 -2.58 -8.84
N ILE A 43 5.43 -3.65 -8.22
CA ILE A 43 6.75 -4.24 -8.51
C ILE A 43 6.80 -4.73 -9.96
N ASP A 44 5.82 -5.51 -10.42
CA ASP A 44 5.77 -6.02 -11.79
C ASP A 44 5.75 -4.88 -12.84
N MET A 45 5.03 -3.80 -12.55
CA MET A 45 5.00 -2.60 -13.39
C MET A 45 6.36 -1.92 -13.49
N LEU A 46 7.11 -1.87 -12.38
CA LEU A 46 8.47 -1.32 -12.35
C LEU A 46 9.46 -2.22 -13.09
N GLU A 47 9.43 -3.52 -12.83
CA GLU A 47 10.36 -4.49 -13.40
C GLU A 47 10.14 -4.69 -14.90
N SER A 48 8.88 -4.67 -15.37
CA SER A 48 8.56 -4.74 -16.81
C SER A 48 9.09 -3.54 -17.61
N ARG A 49 9.44 -2.44 -16.95
CA ARG A 49 10.05 -1.24 -17.54
C ARG A 49 11.55 -1.12 -17.23
N GLY A 50 12.16 -2.18 -16.70
CA GLY A 50 13.61 -2.27 -16.48
C GLY A 50 14.11 -1.73 -15.14
N ILE A 51 13.22 -1.34 -14.22
CA ILE A 51 13.62 -0.90 -12.87
C ILE A 51 13.90 -2.13 -12.00
N LYS A 52 15.12 -2.27 -11.48
CA LYS A 52 15.49 -3.36 -10.55
C LYS A 52 14.94 -3.09 -9.15
N VAL A 53 13.96 -3.85 -8.68
CA VAL A 53 13.32 -3.60 -7.39
C VAL A 53 13.93 -4.43 -6.26
N ALA A 54 14.24 -5.71 -6.50
CA ALA A 54 14.62 -6.69 -5.49
C ALA A 54 15.75 -6.23 -4.54
N ASP A 55 16.79 -5.56 -5.06
CA ASP A 55 17.94 -5.12 -4.26
C ASP A 55 17.72 -3.78 -3.54
N LYS A 56 16.74 -3.00 -4.01
CA LYS A 56 16.51 -1.62 -3.57
C LYS A 56 15.34 -1.49 -2.61
N LEU A 57 14.38 -2.42 -2.61
CA LEU A 57 13.20 -2.35 -1.76
C LEU A 57 13.36 -3.21 -0.49
N ARG A 58 13.18 -2.58 0.68
CA ARG A 58 13.13 -3.26 1.97
C ARG A 58 11.75 -3.07 2.59
N LEU A 59 11.12 -4.17 2.98
CA LEU A 59 9.85 -4.17 3.70
C LEU A 59 10.11 -4.53 5.17
N SER A 60 9.58 -3.74 6.09
CA SER A 60 9.61 -4.08 7.51
C SER A 60 8.66 -5.25 7.78
N ASP A 61 9.17 -6.26 8.48
CA ASP A 61 8.42 -7.32 9.16
C ASP A 61 7.25 -6.79 10.01
N ARG A 62 7.37 -5.58 10.55
CA ARG A 62 6.33 -4.92 11.37
C ARG A 62 5.24 -4.19 10.57
N ALA A 63 5.32 -4.15 9.24
CA ALA A 63 4.25 -3.61 8.40
C ALA A 63 3.00 -4.49 8.52
N HIS A 64 1.84 -3.86 8.59
CA HIS A 64 0.57 -4.56 8.71
C HIS A 64 0.03 -4.91 7.33
N VAL A 65 -0.64 -6.05 7.22
CA VAL A 65 -1.13 -6.58 5.95
C VAL A 65 -2.62 -6.27 5.79
N VAL A 66 -2.96 -5.70 4.64
CA VAL A 66 -4.35 -5.51 4.24
C VAL A 66 -4.87 -6.82 3.63
N PHE A 67 -5.86 -7.40 4.27
CA PHE A 67 -6.57 -8.58 3.80
C PHE A 67 -7.88 -8.26 3.05
N PRO A 68 -8.43 -9.22 2.29
CA PRO A 68 -9.68 -9.03 1.53
C PRO A 68 -10.88 -8.61 2.38
N TRP A 69 -10.98 -9.07 3.63
CA TRP A 69 -12.09 -8.68 4.51
C TRP A 69 -12.04 -7.20 4.89
N HIS A 70 -10.86 -6.58 5.01
CA HIS A 70 -10.77 -5.14 5.26
C HIS A 70 -11.37 -4.34 4.12
N VAL A 71 -11.21 -4.79 2.87
CA VAL A 71 -11.79 -4.14 1.68
C VAL A 71 -13.31 -4.23 1.72
N ILE A 72 -13.83 -5.41 2.05
CA ILE A 72 -15.27 -5.65 2.19
C ILE A 72 -15.85 -4.80 3.34
N GLU A 73 -15.18 -4.78 4.50
CA GLU A 73 -15.60 -3.99 5.66
C GLU A 73 -15.61 -2.49 5.34
N ASP A 74 -14.58 -1.96 4.66
CA ASP A 74 -14.51 -0.56 4.22
C ASP A 74 -15.71 -0.22 3.30
N GLY A 75 -16.06 -1.11 2.38
CA GLY A 75 -17.25 -0.96 1.54
C GLY A 75 -18.56 -0.95 2.32
N ILE A 76 -18.75 -1.90 3.24
CA ILE A 76 -19.96 -1.99 4.08
C ILE A 76 -20.08 -0.74 4.95
N LEU A 77 -19.00 -0.33 5.60
CA LEU A 77 -18.99 0.83 6.49
C LEU A 77 -19.33 2.11 5.75
N ASN A 78 -18.78 2.34 4.55
CA ASN A 78 -19.17 3.51 3.75
C ASN A 78 -20.64 3.47 3.33
N GLY A 79 -21.17 2.30 2.99
CA GLY A 79 -22.59 2.15 2.63
C GLY A 79 -23.56 2.24 3.81
N SER A 80 -23.07 2.05 5.04
CA SER A 80 -23.88 2.01 6.27
C SER A 80 -23.90 3.32 7.05
N LEU A 81 -23.22 4.37 6.57
CA LEU A 81 -23.23 5.68 7.22
C LEU A 81 -24.64 6.28 7.16
N SER A 82 -25.25 6.42 8.34
CA SER A 82 -26.58 7.01 8.51
C SER A 82 -26.56 8.48 8.12
N GLY A 83 -27.45 8.88 7.20
CA GLY A 83 -27.54 10.26 6.70
C GLY A 83 -27.02 10.48 5.28
N GLY A 84 -26.49 9.45 4.62
CA GLY A 84 -26.00 9.56 3.23
C GLY A 84 -24.66 10.29 3.08
N GLU A 85 -24.07 10.73 4.18
CA GLU A 85 -22.73 11.30 4.22
C GLU A 85 -21.70 10.17 4.15
N SER A 86 -21.09 9.99 2.98
CA SER A 86 -19.96 9.08 2.81
C SER A 86 -18.65 9.81 3.15
N ILE A 87 -17.73 9.12 3.81
CA ILE A 87 -16.36 9.61 4.02
C ILE A 87 -15.61 9.73 2.68
N GLY A 88 -16.03 9.00 1.64
CA GLY A 88 -15.36 8.96 0.35
C GLY A 88 -14.06 8.18 0.41
N THR A 89 -14.06 7.02 1.07
CA THR A 89 -12.82 6.22 1.17
C THR A 89 -12.41 5.68 -0.19
N THR A 90 -11.14 5.29 -0.29
CA THR A 90 -10.61 4.66 -1.51
C THR A 90 -11.12 3.24 -1.73
N GLY A 91 -11.88 2.68 -0.78
CA GLY A 91 -12.37 1.30 -0.83
C GLY A 91 -11.25 0.27 -0.82
N ARG A 92 -10.09 0.60 -0.25
CA ARG A 92 -8.90 -0.27 -0.23
C ARG A 92 -8.69 -0.95 1.12
N GLY A 93 -9.60 -0.82 2.07
CA GLY A 93 -9.47 -1.46 3.39
C GLY A 93 -8.46 -0.80 4.32
N ILE A 94 -8.04 0.43 4.03
CA ILE A 94 -7.02 1.16 4.80
C ILE A 94 -7.51 1.45 6.22
N GLY A 95 -8.74 1.98 6.34
CA GLY A 95 -9.35 2.31 7.63
C GLY A 95 -9.47 1.09 8.55
N PRO A 96 -10.14 0.01 8.11
CA PRO A 96 -10.25 -1.23 8.88
C PRO A 96 -8.90 -1.83 9.27
N CYS A 97 -7.92 -1.87 8.35
CA CYS A 97 -6.59 -2.41 8.68
C CYS A 97 -5.87 -1.59 9.76
N TYR A 98 -5.97 -0.25 9.72
CA TYR A 98 -5.44 0.60 10.80
C TYR A 98 -6.22 0.43 12.12
N ARG A 99 -7.53 0.21 12.05
CA ARG A 99 -8.36 -0.10 13.22
C ARG A 99 -7.84 -1.34 13.93
N ASP A 100 -7.58 -2.41 13.17
CA ASP A 100 -7.04 -3.65 13.70
C ASP A 100 -5.62 -3.49 14.26
N LYS A 101 -4.77 -2.70 13.60
CA LYS A 101 -3.43 -2.35 14.09
C LYS A 101 -3.48 -1.71 15.49
N VAL A 102 -4.41 -0.78 15.71
CA VAL A 102 -4.59 -0.11 17.01
C VAL A 102 -5.28 -1.05 18.01
N GLY A 103 -6.27 -1.82 17.55
CA GLY A 103 -7.05 -2.77 18.33
C GLY A 103 -6.28 -4.00 18.80
N ARG A 104 -5.18 -4.36 18.11
CA ARG A 104 -4.30 -5.51 18.43
C ARG A 104 -5.03 -6.86 18.47
N SER A 105 -6.15 -7.00 17.76
CA SER A 105 -7.01 -8.19 17.78
C SER A 105 -6.85 -9.05 16.52
N LEU A 106 -7.13 -8.47 15.35
CA LEU A 106 -7.15 -9.15 14.05
C LEU A 106 -6.00 -8.71 13.12
N ALA A 107 -5.12 -7.83 13.63
CA ALA A 107 -3.97 -7.34 12.90
C ALA A 107 -2.93 -8.43 12.66
N ILE A 108 -2.63 -8.65 11.39
CA ILE A 108 -1.54 -9.52 10.94
C ILE A 108 -0.44 -8.64 10.35
N ARG A 109 0.80 -8.96 10.69
CA ARG A 109 2.01 -8.30 10.17
C ARG A 109 2.73 -9.22 9.19
N LEU A 110 3.69 -8.68 8.44
CA LEU A 110 4.46 -9.46 7.46
C LEU A 110 5.36 -10.51 8.11
N GLY A 111 5.90 -10.24 9.29
CA GLY A 111 6.71 -11.17 10.08
C GLY A 111 6.00 -11.75 11.29
#